data_AF-A0A0K0L848-F1
#
_entry.id   AF-A0A0K0L848-F1
#
_cell.length_a   1.000
_cell.length_b   1.000
_cell.length_c   1.000
_cell.angle_alpha   90.00
_cell.angle_beta   90.00
_cell.angle_gamma   90.00
#
_symmetry.space_group_name_H-M   'P 1'
#
loop_
_entity.id
_entity.type
_entity.pdbx_description
1 polymer ?
#
loop_
_entity_poly.entity_id
_entity_poly.type
_entity_poly.pdbx_seq_one_letter_code
_entity_poly.pdbx_strand_id
1 'polypeptide(L)'
;YVVEGLDNVDWLPQGSYALVTKIHHAAVDGKAIMDFFGAMADIDNKGTPAVPLNMARLHRSPRPGLLDMAVRATWHTIRSPIGLTDAVMRALPSVYNMAHKALTAQKEDKHEVPDTRFNSEVSPQKMFDARAFPLADLKAIREGVPGCTINDVVLAICGGALHRYLEHHGELPDDSLVAWVPINARKASGSKHDMPGNNVTSMTVPVFSDIRDEMERLSYIHNATQQSKEAKAGVSARLMTDLSKHVPAATQVLASRLVLRTGMSMTSRVCNL
;
A
#
# COMPACT_ATOMS: atom_id res chain seq x y z
N TYR A 1 2.72 6.27 22.56
CA TYR A 1 3.75 7.11 23.19
C TYR A 1 3.29 8.55 23.10
N VAL A 2 3.52 9.36 24.13
CA VAL A 2 3.30 10.81 24.09
C VAL A 2 4.66 11.47 23.91
N VAL A 3 4.74 12.41 22.97
CA VAL A 3 5.94 13.22 22.70
C VAL A 3 5.62 14.66 23.07
N GLU A 4 6.32 15.16 24.07
CA GLU A 4 6.19 16.52 24.61
C GLU A 4 7.33 17.41 24.11
N GLY A 5 7.30 18.71 24.43
CA GLY A 5 8.36 19.65 24.05
C GLY A 5 8.27 20.12 22.60
N LEU A 6 7.08 20.07 22.01
CA LEU A 6 6.83 20.61 20.67
C LEU A 6 6.71 22.14 20.63
N ASP A 7 6.89 22.82 21.76
CA ASP A 7 6.85 24.28 21.87
C ASP A 7 7.94 24.98 21.03
N ASN A 8 9.00 24.26 20.64
CA ASN A 8 10.06 24.76 19.79
C ASN A 8 9.74 24.66 18.28
N VAL A 9 8.53 24.27 17.90
CA VAL A 9 8.10 24.14 16.51
C VAL A 9 7.24 25.34 16.15
N ASP A 10 7.78 26.26 15.35
CA ASP A 10 7.21 27.60 15.09
C ASP A 10 5.75 27.61 14.61
N TRP A 11 5.29 26.54 13.95
CA TRP A 11 3.94 26.42 13.39
C TRP A 11 2.95 25.68 14.31
N LEU A 12 3.39 25.18 15.47
CA LEU A 12 2.54 24.53 16.45
C LEU A 12 2.17 25.50 17.60
N PRO A 13 0.90 25.53 18.04
CA PRO A 13 0.53 26.27 19.24
C PRO A 13 1.26 25.76 20.48
N GLN A 14 1.57 26.66 21.41
CA GLN A 14 2.15 26.31 22.70
C GLN A 14 1.28 25.29 23.46
N GLY A 15 1.91 24.31 24.09
CA GLY A 15 1.23 23.21 24.79
C GLY A 15 0.83 22.05 23.88
N SER A 16 1.25 22.07 22.61
CA SER A 16 1.07 20.93 21.71
C SER A 16 1.89 19.72 22.14
N TYR A 17 1.33 18.53 21.98
CA TYR A 17 2.02 17.25 22.15
C TYR A 17 1.64 16.32 20.99
N ALA A 18 2.47 15.34 20.69
CA ALA A 18 2.18 14.33 19.67
C ALA A 18 1.89 12.97 20.29
N LEU A 19 0.90 12.27 19.73
CA LEU A 19 0.62 10.88 20.06
C LEU A 19 1.20 9.97 18.97
N VAL A 20 2.17 9.13 19.35
CA VAL A 20 2.76 8.13 18.46
C VAL A 20 2.15 6.76 18.77
N THR A 21 1.46 6.19 17.79
CA THR A 21 0.79 4.89 17.91
C THR A 21 1.39 3.90 16.93
N LYS A 22 1.82 2.74 17.42
CA LYS A 22 2.30 1.63 16.59
C LYS A 22 1.20 0.58 16.48
N ILE A 23 0.70 0.34 15.28
CA ILE A 23 -0.38 -0.63 15.02
C ILE A 23 0.10 -1.64 13.98
N HIS A 24 -0.20 -2.91 14.19
CA HIS A 24 0.07 -3.96 13.20
C HIS A 24 -0.96 -3.89 12.07
N HIS A 25 -0.55 -3.88 10.79
CA HIS A 25 -1.46 -3.76 9.64
C HIS A 25 -2.53 -4.86 9.55
N ALA A 26 -2.33 -6.02 10.20
CA ALA A 26 -3.38 -7.03 10.32
C ALA A 26 -4.60 -6.57 11.15
N ALA A 27 -4.43 -5.58 12.02
CA ALA A 27 -5.48 -5.04 12.88
C ALA A 27 -6.23 -3.84 12.27
N VAL A 28 -5.63 -3.17 11.27
CA VAL A 28 -6.17 -1.91 10.75
C VAL A 28 -5.80 -1.72 9.27
N ASP A 29 -6.78 -1.35 8.45
CA ASP A 29 -6.56 -0.93 7.05
C ASP A 29 -6.49 0.61 6.94
N GLY A 30 -6.22 1.13 5.73
CA GLY A 30 -6.07 2.58 5.53
C GLY A 30 -7.29 3.41 5.97
N LYS A 31 -8.51 2.89 5.82
CA LYS A 31 -9.73 3.58 6.26
C LYS A 31 -9.92 3.46 7.77
N ALA A 32 -9.70 2.28 8.32
CA ALA A 32 -9.84 2.02 9.74
C ALA A 32 -8.83 2.83 10.57
N ILE A 33 -7.64 3.16 10.03
CA ILE A 33 -6.70 4.09 10.67
C ILE A 33 -7.30 5.50 10.74
N MET A 34 -7.92 5.98 9.66
CA MET A 34 -8.56 7.30 9.65
C MET A 34 -9.73 7.37 10.63
N ASP A 35 -10.57 6.33 10.67
CA ASP A 35 -11.68 6.24 11.61
C ASP A 35 -11.17 6.18 13.07
N PHE A 36 -10.06 5.45 13.31
CA PHE A 36 -9.42 5.36 14.63
C PHE A 36 -8.90 6.71 15.12
N PHE A 37 -8.16 7.45 14.28
CA PHE A 37 -7.68 8.79 14.65
C PHE A 37 -8.81 9.81 14.73
N GLY A 38 -9.81 9.72 13.84
CA GLY A 38 -11.01 10.55 13.90
C GLY A 38 -11.82 10.33 15.19
N ALA A 39 -11.88 9.10 15.72
CA ALA A 39 -12.52 8.82 17.00
C ALA A 39 -11.79 9.42 18.22
N MET A 40 -10.54 9.85 18.06
CA MET A 40 -9.75 10.51 19.11
C MET A 40 -9.66 12.03 18.91
N ALA A 41 -10.27 12.57 17.86
CA ALA A 41 -10.13 13.97 17.46
C ALA A 41 -11.48 14.69 17.44
N ASP A 42 -11.42 15.98 17.73
CA ASP A 42 -12.49 16.93 17.47
C ASP A 42 -12.16 17.75 16.22
N ILE A 43 -13.17 18.12 15.43
CA ILE A 43 -12.96 18.96 14.23
C ILE A 43 -12.67 20.42 14.58
N ASP A 44 -12.98 20.82 15.81
CA ASP A 44 -12.85 22.19 16.29
C ASP A 44 -12.47 22.23 17.78
N ASN A 45 -12.09 23.43 18.24
CA ASN A 45 -11.77 23.69 19.64
C ASN A 45 -13.00 23.75 20.57
N LYS A 46 -14.20 23.48 20.05
CA LYS A 46 -15.45 23.46 20.81
C LYS A 46 -15.82 22.04 21.27
N GLY A 47 -15.03 21.05 20.89
CA GLY A 47 -15.27 19.65 21.22
C GLY A 47 -16.27 18.97 20.29
N THR A 48 -16.39 19.44 19.04
CA THR A 48 -17.23 18.78 18.04
C THR A 48 -16.55 17.50 17.54
N PRO A 49 -17.10 16.29 17.77
CA PRO A 49 -16.43 15.05 17.41
C PRO A 49 -16.16 14.93 15.91
N ALA A 50 -14.95 14.48 15.52
CA ALA A 50 -14.60 14.26 14.11
C ALA A 50 -15.30 13.08 13.45
N VAL A 51 -15.85 12.16 14.26
CA VAL A 51 -16.70 11.08 13.79
C VAL A 51 -17.94 10.96 14.68
N PRO A 52 -19.09 10.51 14.14
CA PRO A 52 -20.27 10.23 14.94
C PRO A 52 -19.99 9.23 16.08
N LEU A 53 -20.18 9.65 17.34
CA LEU A 53 -19.88 8.87 18.55
C LEU A 53 -20.75 7.60 18.71
N ASN A 54 -21.83 7.49 17.96
CA ASN A 54 -22.83 6.42 18.01
C ASN A 54 -22.53 5.23 17.08
N MET A 55 -21.35 5.16 16.45
CA MET A 55 -21.04 4.10 15.47
C MET A 55 -20.54 2.77 16.05
N ALA A 56 -20.05 2.73 17.30
CA ALA A 56 -19.41 1.53 17.82
C ALA A 56 -20.35 0.70 18.71
N ARG A 57 -21.03 -0.30 18.14
CA ARG A 57 -21.48 -1.44 18.95
C ARG A 57 -20.24 -2.27 19.31
N LEU A 58 -19.89 -2.29 20.58
CA LEU A 58 -18.80 -3.12 21.11
C LEU A 58 -19.10 -4.61 20.86
N HIS A 59 -18.66 -5.13 19.71
CA HIS A 59 -18.63 -6.56 19.45
C HIS A 59 -17.33 -7.10 20.03
N ARG A 60 -17.38 -7.58 21.28
CA ARG A 60 -16.29 -8.38 21.83
C ARG A 60 -16.37 -9.76 21.19
N SER A 61 -15.52 -10.03 20.21
CA SER A 61 -15.29 -11.41 19.78
C SER A 61 -14.70 -12.18 20.98
N PRO A 62 -15.34 -13.27 21.43
CA PRO A 62 -14.76 -14.09 22.49
C PRO A 62 -13.40 -14.60 22.02
N ARG A 63 -12.42 -14.65 22.93
CA ARG A 63 -11.13 -15.28 22.63
C ARG A 63 -11.40 -16.73 22.22
N PRO A 64 -10.94 -17.17 21.04
CA PRO A 64 -11.14 -18.54 20.62
C PRO A 64 -10.42 -19.46 21.61
N GLY A 65 -11.14 -20.44 22.16
CA GLY A 65 -10.55 -21.45 23.04
C GLY A 65 -9.55 -22.31 22.26
N LEU A 66 -8.58 -22.94 22.96
CA LEU A 66 -7.61 -23.84 22.35
C LEU A 66 -8.27 -24.93 21.50
N LEU A 67 -9.40 -25.48 21.98
CA LEU A 67 -10.17 -26.49 21.27
C LEU A 67 -10.83 -25.92 19.99
N ASP A 68 -11.41 -24.71 20.06
CA ASP A 68 -12.01 -24.05 18.90
C ASP A 68 -10.95 -23.76 17.83
N MET A 69 -9.76 -23.32 18.25
CA MET A 69 -8.62 -23.14 17.34
C MET A 69 -8.17 -24.47 16.73
N ALA A 70 -8.06 -25.55 17.52
CA ALA A 70 -7.66 -26.87 17.03
C ALA A 70 -8.68 -27.45 16.04
N VAL A 71 -9.98 -27.33 16.33
CA VAL A 71 -11.08 -27.76 15.45
C VAL A 71 -11.05 -26.96 14.15
N ARG A 72 -10.94 -25.62 14.22
CA ARG A 72 -10.83 -24.78 13.03
C ARG A 72 -9.60 -25.12 12.20
N ALA A 73 -8.44 -25.28 12.83
CA ALA A 73 -7.20 -25.67 12.15
C ALA A 73 -7.35 -27.03 11.44
N THR A 74 -7.95 -28.01 12.12
CA THR A 74 -8.20 -29.35 11.56
C THR A 74 -9.19 -29.28 10.40
N TRP A 75 -10.29 -28.55 10.56
CA TRP A 75 -11.31 -28.34 9.53
C TRP A 75 -10.75 -27.65 8.28
N HIS A 76 -9.96 -26.59 8.46
CA HIS A 76 -9.29 -25.90 7.37
C HIS A 76 -8.23 -26.79 6.70
N THR A 77 -7.53 -27.65 7.44
CA THR A 77 -6.55 -28.60 6.90
C THR A 77 -7.23 -29.70 6.09
N ILE A 78 -8.36 -30.24 6.54
CA ILE A 78 -9.12 -31.28 5.84
C ILE A 78 -9.80 -30.75 4.59
N ARG A 79 -10.33 -29.52 4.60
CA ARG A 79 -10.95 -28.89 3.42
C ARG A 79 -9.94 -28.25 2.47
N SER A 80 -8.71 -28.05 2.90
CA SER A 80 -7.63 -27.48 2.09
C SER A 80 -7.44 -28.17 0.75
N PRO A 81 -7.43 -29.51 0.61
CA PRO A 81 -7.16 -30.14 -0.66
C PRO A 81 -8.24 -29.83 -1.70
N ILE A 82 -9.52 -29.78 -1.27
CA ILE A 82 -10.68 -29.51 -2.13
C ILE A 82 -10.72 -28.03 -2.55
N GLY A 83 -10.45 -27.12 -1.61
CA GLY A 83 -10.36 -25.69 -1.91
C GLY A 83 -9.13 -25.33 -2.75
N LEU A 84 -8.01 -26.04 -2.55
CA LEU A 84 -6.78 -25.86 -3.31
C LEU A 84 -6.93 -26.34 -4.76
N THR A 85 -7.58 -27.49 -5.00
CA THR A 85 -7.84 -27.96 -6.37
C THR A 85 -8.75 -27.00 -7.13
N ASP A 86 -9.82 -26.51 -6.49
CA ASP A 86 -10.73 -25.54 -7.11
C ASP A 86 -10.04 -24.19 -7.38
N ALA A 87 -9.24 -23.69 -6.44
CA ALA A 87 -8.49 -22.45 -6.61
C ALA A 87 -7.41 -22.58 -7.69
N VAL A 88 -6.68 -23.70 -7.73
CA VAL A 88 -5.68 -23.99 -8.77
C VAL A 88 -6.34 -24.11 -10.14
N MET A 89 -7.46 -24.82 -10.26
CA MET A 89 -8.22 -24.95 -11.52
C MET A 89 -8.77 -23.61 -12.02
N ARG A 90 -9.20 -22.70 -11.12
CA ARG A 90 -9.64 -21.34 -11.49
C ARG A 90 -8.47 -20.41 -11.82
N ALA A 91 -7.32 -20.60 -11.20
CA ALA A 91 -6.11 -19.80 -11.46
C ALA A 91 -5.38 -20.24 -12.74
N LEU A 92 -5.51 -21.52 -13.13
CA LEU A 92 -4.82 -22.14 -14.27
C LEU A 92 -4.90 -21.32 -15.58
N PRO A 93 -6.08 -20.84 -16.03
CA PRO A 93 -6.17 -20.02 -17.23
C PRO A 93 -5.43 -18.68 -17.10
N SER A 94 -5.45 -18.08 -15.91
CA SER A 94 -4.79 -16.79 -15.65
C SER A 94 -3.27 -16.96 -15.59
N VAL A 95 -2.79 -18.04 -14.97
CA VAL A 95 -1.37 -18.42 -14.93
C VAL A 95 -0.87 -18.78 -16.32
N TYR A 96 -1.65 -19.56 -17.09
CA TYR A 96 -1.33 -19.88 -18.47
C TYR A 96 -1.28 -18.63 -19.34
N ASN A 97 -2.26 -17.74 -19.26
CA ASN A 97 -2.26 -16.49 -20.02
C ASN A 97 -1.11 -15.56 -19.60
N MET A 98 -0.74 -15.53 -18.32
CA MET A 98 0.40 -14.74 -17.84
C MET A 98 1.73 -15.34 -18.28
N ALA A 99 1.88 -16.67 -18.23
CA ALA A 99 3.07 -17.37 -18.72
C ALA A 99 3.20 -17.24 -20.24
N HIS A 100 2.10 -17.41 -20.99
CA HIS A 100 2.06 -17.19 -22.43
C HIS A 100 2.41 -15.75 -22.75
N LYS A 101 1.82 -14.75 -22.08
CA LYS A 101 2.19 -13.35 -22.23
C LYS A 101 3.66 -13.09 -21.88
N ALA A 102 4.21 -13.70 -20.83
CA ALA A 102 5.63 -13.54 -20.48
C ALA A 102 6.57 -14.19 -21.51
N LEU A 103 6.14 -15.27 -22.16
CA LEU A 103 6.89 -15.96 -23.21
C LEU A 103 6.76 -15.28 -24.58
N THR A 104 5.61 -14.66 -24.86
CA THR A 104 5.35 -13.95 -26.13
C THR A 104 5.58 -12.46 -26.06
N ALA A 105 5.71 -11.89 -24.86
CA ALA A 105 6.15 -10.52 -24.69
C ALA A 105 7.55 -10.42 -25.30
N GLN A 106 7.67 -9.62 -26.36
CA GLN A 106 8.95 -9.00 -26.65
C GLN A 106 9.42 -8.32 -25.39
N LYS A 107 10.74 -8.35 -25.15
CA LYS A 107 11.44 -7.82 -23.98
C LYS A 107 10.88 -6.43 -23.64
N GLU A 108 9.81 -6.39 -22.84
CA GLU A 108 9.30 -5.14 -22.29
C GLU A 108 10.46 -4.60 -21.48
N ASP A 109 10.75 -3.32 -21.65
CA ASP A 109 11.79 -2.63 -20.88
C ASP A 109 11.47 -2.86 -19.41
N LYS A 110 12.14 -3.86 -18.83
CA LYS A 110 12.17 -4.06 -17.39
C LYS A 110 12.80 -2.77 -16.90
N HIS A 111 11.98 -1.88 -16.37
CA HIS A 111 12.47 -0.74 -15.62
C HIS A 111 13.22 -1.34 -14.44
N GLU A 112 14.53 -1.41 -14.59
CA GLU A 112 15.40 -1.96 -13.58
C GLU A 112 15.36 -0.98 -12.43
N VAL A 113 14.91 -1.44 -11.26
CA VAL A 113 14.84 -0.59 -10.08
C VAL A 113 16.28 -0.18 -9.73
N PRO A 114 16.65 1.11 -9.88
CA PRO A 114 18.04 1.53 -9.82
C PRO A 114 18.60 1.33 -8.41
N ASP A 115 19.91 1.08 -8.32
CA ASP A 115 20.60 1.04 -7.02
C ASP A 115 20.98 2.45 -6.57
N THR A 116 20.37 2.89 -5.48
CA THR A 116 20.62 4.22 -4.89
C THR A 116 20.88 4.07 -3.40
N ARG A 117 21.30 5.16 -2.76
CA ARG A 117 21.46 5.24 -1.29
C ARG A 117 20.21 4.84 -0.48
N PHE A 118 19.02 4.81 -1.09
CA PHE A 118 17.80 4.36 -0.43
C PHE A 118 17.69 2.83 -0.31
N ASN A 119 18.54 2.08 -1.01
CA ASN A 119 18.52 0.62 -1.03
C ASN A 119 19.41 -0.03 0.06
N SER A 120 19.85 0.73 1.07
CA SER A 120 20.67 0.23 2.17
C SER A 120 19.85 -0.41 3.30
N GLU A 121 20.51 -1.14 4.20
CA GLU A 121 19.88 -1.62 5.43
C GLU A 121 19.34 -0.45 6.25
N VAL A 122 18.09 -0.56 6.72
CA VAL A 122 17.41 0.53 7.41
C VAL A 122 17.69 0.47 8.91
N SER A 123 18.25 1.53 9.48
CA SER A 123 18.49 1.67 10.92
C SER A 123 17.19 1.53 11.75
N PRO A 124 17.25 0.97 12.97
CA PRO A 124 16.13 1.01 13.91
C PRO A 124 15.81 2.43 14.39
N GLN A 125 16.76 3.37 14.30
CA GLN A 125 16.54 4.78 14.59
C GLN A 125 15.77 5.41 13.43
N LYS A 126 14.53 5.86 13.70
CA LYS A 126 13.68 6.53 12.70
C LYS A 126 13.62 8.01 13.02
N MET A 127 13.91 8.83 12.01
CA MET A 127 13.64 10.26 12.03
C MET A 127 12.43 10.54 11.15
N PHE A 128 11.55 11.42 11.64
CA PHE A 128 10.37 11.86 10.91
C PHE A 128 10.43 13.37 10.82
N ASP A 129 10.15 13.89 9.63
CA ASP A 129 9.91 15.30 9.38
C ASP A 129 8.63 15.42 8.56
N ALA A 130 8.00 16.59 8.58
CA ALA A 130 6.76 16.84 7.88
C ALA A 130 6.75 18.24 7.28
N ARG A 131 6.13 18.35 6.10
CA ARG A 131 5.80 19.63 5.47
C ARG A 131 4.31 19.68 5.21
N ALA A 132 3.71 20.80 5.58
CA ALA A 132 2.29 21.06 5.33
C ALA A 132 2.14 21.71 3.95
N PHE A 133 1.20 21.19 3.17
CA PHE A 133 0.81 21.75 1.88
C PHE A 133 -0.69 22.05 1.91
N PRO A 134 -1.15 23.25 1.51
CA PRO A 134 -2.56 23.53 1.41
C PRO A 134 -3.25 22.57 0.44
N LEU A 135 -4.33 21.93 0.88
CA LEU A 135 -5.10 21.02 0.02
C LEU A 135 -5.66 21.73 -1.22
N ALA A 136 -5.93 23.03 -1.12
CA ALA A 136 -6.37 23.85 -2.24
C ALA A 136 -5.31 23.90 -3.36
N ASP A 137 -4.03 23.99 -3.01
CA ASP A 137 -2.92 24.03 -3.97
C ASP A 137 -2.77 22.67 -4.67
N LEU A 138 -2.85 21.57 -3.93
CA LEU A 138 -2.83 20.22 -4.51
C LEU A 138 -4.01 20.00 -5.45
N LYS A 139 -5.19 20.53 -5.10
CA LYS A 139 -6.36 20.51 -5.97
C LYS A 139 -6.15 21.35 -7.21
N ALA A 140 -5.51 22.52 -7.12
CA ALA A 140 -5.21 23.34 -8.29
C ALA A 140 -4.21 22.66 -9.23
N ILE A 141 -3.14 22.07 -8.69
CA ILE A 141 -2.11 21.37 -9.47
C ILE A 141 -2.71 20.20 -10.26
N ARG A 142 -3.59 19.40 -9.64
CA ARG A 142 -4.19 18.24 -10.32
C ARG A 142 -4.99 18.64 -11.58
N GLU A 143 -5.55 19.84 -11.63
CA GLU A 143 -6.34 20.29 -12.80
C GLU A 143 -5.45 20.54 -14.03
N GLY A 144 -4.12 20.60 -13.86
CA GLY A 144 -3.17 20.72 -14.97
C GLY A 144 -3.04 19.46 -15.83
N VAL A 145 -3.50 18.30 -15.34
CA VAL A 145 -3.53 17.04 -16.12
C VAL A 145 -4.93 16.42 -16.01
N PRO A 146 -5.68 16.30 -17.12
CA PRO A 146 -7.03 15.75 -17.10
C PRO A 146 -7.10 14.35 -16.46
N GLY A 147 -8.00 14.17 -15.50
CA GLY A 147 -8.17 12.89 -14.80
C GLY A 147 -7.19 12.64 -13.64
N CYS A 148 -6.21 13.53 -13.44
CA CYS A 148 -5.22 13.41 -12.38
C CYS A 148 -5.82 13.47 -10.98
N THR A 149 -5.35 12.60 -10.10
CA THR A 149 -5.79 12.52 -8.70
C THR A 149 -4.83 13.25 -7.77
N ILE A 150 -5.27 13.56 -6.54
CA ILE A 150 -4.39 14.15 -5.52
C ILE A 150 -3.22 13.22 -5.20
N ASN A 151 -3.43 11.89 -5.24
CA ASN A 151 -2.35 10.93 -5.00
C ASN A 151 -1.29 10.97 -6.10
N ASP A 152 -1.68 11.20 -7.36
CA ASP A 152 -0.73 11.37 -8.47
C ASP A 152 0.12 12.63 -8.26
N VAL A 153 -0.50 13.73 -7.78
CA VAL A 153 0.23 14.96 -7.41
C VAL A 153 1.22 14.70 -6.27
N VAL A 154 0.82 13.97 -5.22
CA VAL A 154 1.72 13.61 -4.11
C VAL A 154 2.90 12.78 -4.60
N LEU A 155 2.67 11.79 -5.47
CA LEU A 155 3.75 11.02 -6.09
C LEU A 155 4.68 11.91 -6.92
N ALA A 156 4.14 12.89 -7.67
CA ALA A 156 4.94 13.82 -8.46
C ALA A 156 5.81 14.75 -7.59
N ILE A 157 5.29 15.17 -6.44
CA ILE A 157 6.05 15.93 -5.45
C ILE A 157 7.18 15.07 -4.87
N CYS A 158 6.89 13.82 -4.49
CA CYS A 158 7.91 12.89 -4.01
C CYS A 158 8.99 12.63 -5.08
N GLY A 159 8.59 12.33 -6.32
CA GLY A 159 9.51 12.13 -7.45
C GLY A 159 10.41 13.33 -7.70
N GLY A 160 9.84 14.55 -7.70
CA GLY A 160 10.61 15.79 -7.86
C GLY A 160 11.51 16.13 -6.67
N ALA A 161 11.12 15.77 -5.45
CA ALA A 161 11.98 15.90 -4.27
C ALA A 161 13.19 14.95 -4.37
N LEU A 162 12.95 13.70 -4.78
CA LEU A 162 13.99 12.69 -4.97
C LEU A 162 14.93 13.06 -6.12
N HIS A 163 14.40 13.57 -7.23
CA HIS A 163 15.19 14.12 -8.35
C HIS A 163 16.21 15.13 -7.84
N ARG A 164 15.72 16.20 -7.19
CA ARG A 164 16.58 17.28 -6.65
C ARG A 164 17.57 16.78 -5.61
N TYR A 165 17.15 15.85 -4.76
CA TYR A 165 18.01 15.30 -3.72
C TYR A 165 19.15 14.46 -4.30
N LEU A 166 18.85 13.57 -5.24
CA LEU A 166 19.87 12.74 -5.89
C LEU A 166 20.75 13.55 -6.84
N GLU A 167 20.20 14.52 -7.57
CA GLU A 167 20.96 15.48 -8.39
C GLU A 167 21.96 16.26 -7.53
N HIS A 168 21.51 16.78 -6.38
CA HIS A 168 22.38 17.48 -5.43
C HIS A 168 23.56 16.62 -4.94
N HIS A 169 23.36 15.32 -4.78
CA HIS A 169 24.39 14.38 -4.36
C HIS A 169 25.20 13.77 -5.51
N GLY A 170 24.88 14.08 -6.78
CA GLY A 170 25.53 13.47 -7.94
C GLY A 170 25.22 11.98 -8.10
N GLU A 171 24.08 11.53 -7.56
CA GLU A 171 23.64 10.13 -7.52
C GLU A 171 22.31 9.92 -8.25
N LEU A 172 21.92 10.84 -9.14
CA LEU A 172 20.69 10.69 -9.93
C LEU A 172 20.88 9.60 -10.99
N PRO A 173 20.13 8.47 -10.92
CA PRO A 173 20.19 7.45 -11.95
C PRO A 173 19.51 7.91 -13.26
N ASP A 174 19.89 7.28 -14.38
CA ASP A 174 19.23 7.48 -15.67
C ASP A 174 17.79 6.94 -15.66
N ASP A 175 17.55 5.86 -14.91
CA ASP A 175 16.23 5.24 -14.74
C ASP A 175 15.47 5.80 -13.53
N SER A 176 14.14 5.89 -13.65
CA SER A 176 13.26 6.28 -12.55
C SER A 176 13.39 5.38 -11.32
N LEU A 177 13.38 5.99 -10.13
CA LEU A 177 13.04 5.30 -8.88
C LEU A 177 11.62 4.70 -8.94
N VAL A 178 11.39 3.60 -8.21
CA VAL A 178 10.09 2.93 -8.14
C VAL A 178 9.55 2.95 -6.71
N ALA A 179 8.28 3.32 -6.53
CA ALA A 179 7.61 3.33 -5.24
C ALA A 179 6.58 2.21 -5.10
N TRP A 180 6.49 1.64 -3.90
CA TRP A 180 5.39 0.76 -3.50
C TRP A 180 4.23 1.58 -2.94
N VAL A 181 3.11 1.58 -3.65
CA VAL A 181 1.94 2.41 -3.34
C VAL A 181 0.75 1.52 -2.97
N PRO A 182 0.22 1.61 -1.74
CA PRO A 182 -1.00 0.92 -1.38
C PRO A 182 -2.21 1.55 -2.09
N ILE A 183 -3.10 0.71 -2.61
CA ILE A 183 -4.36 1.10 -3.25
C ILE A 183 -5.55 0.38 -2.61
N ASN A 184 -6.68 1.09 -2.53
CA ASN A 184 -7.92 0.50 -2.05
C ASN A 184 -8.49 -0.47 -3.10
N ALA A 185 -8.66 -1.74 -2.72
CA ALA A 185 -9.21 -2.77 -3.62
C ALA A 185 -10.75 -2.79 -3.68
N ARG A 186 -11.45 -1.87 -2.98
CA ARG A 186 -12.92 -1.80 -2.94
C ARG A 186 -13.47 -1.37 -4.30
N LYS A 187 -14.49 -2.08 -4.80
CA LYS A 187 -15.23 -1.66 -5.99
C LYS A 187 -16.05 -0.41 -5.67
N ALA A 188 -16.07 0.56 -6.58
CA ALA A 188 -16.87 1.79 -6.46
C ALA A 188 -18.39 1.54 -6.37
N SER A 189 -18.86 0.36 -6.80
CA SER A 189 -20.25 -0.08 -6.62
C SER A 189 -20.40 -0.71 -5.23
N GLY A 190 -20.81 0.08 -4.25
CA GLY A 190 -21.21 -0.40 -2.93
C GLY A 190 -22.39 -1.37 -3.04
N SER A 191 -22.11 -2.67 -3.08
CA SER A 191 -23.12 -3.70 -2.83
C SER A 191 -23.17 -3.96 -1.32
N LYS A 192 -24.36 -4.26 -0.80
CA LYS A 192 -24.68 -4.49 0.63
C LYS A 192 -23.93 -5.69 1.28
N HIS A 193 -22.93 -6.24 0.60
CA HIS A 193 -22.07 -7.36 1.03
C HIS A 193 -20.60 -6.98 1.09
N ASP A 194 -20.27 -5.72 1.41
CA ASP A 194 -18.91 -5.34 1.76
C ASP A 194 -18.58 -5.97 3.13
N MET A 195 -18.01 -7.18 3.09
CA MET A 195 -17.55 -7.90 4.28
C MET A 195 -16.46 -7.07 4.97
N PRO A 196 -16.53 -6.87 6.30
CA PRO A 196 -15.45 -6.22 7.03
C PRO A 196 -14.15 -7.03 6.90
N GLY A 197 -13.04 -6.37 6.54
CA GLY A 197 -11.73 -6.99 6.36
C GLY A 197 -10.73 -6.11 5.61
N ASN A 198 -9.44 -6.44 5.71
CA ASN A 198 -8.35 -5.71 5.05
C ASN A 198 -8.42 -5.90 3.52
N ASN A 199 -8.91 -4.89 2.79
CA ASN A 199 -9.00 -4.87 1.33
C ASN A 199 -7.97 -3.90 0.73
N VAL A 200 -6.73 -3.96 1.20
CA VAL A 200 -5.59 -3.24 0.64
C VAL A 200 -4.89 -4.15 -0.36
N THR A 201 -4.74 -3.66 -1.59
CA THR A 201 -3.79 -4.21 -2.55
C THR A 201 -2.73 -3.16 -2.81
N SER A 202 -1.59 -3.52 -3.39
CA SER A 202 -0.48 -2.58 -3.55
C SER A 202 0.06 -2.67 -4.95
N MET A 203 0.56 -1.56 -5.48
CA MET A 203 1.16 -1.45 -6.80
C MET A 203 2.54 -0.85 -6.73
N THR A 204 3.39 -1.22 -7.68
CA THR A 204 4.69 -0.60 -7.90
C THR A 204 4.54 0.39 -9.03
N VAL A 205 5.02 1.62 -8.85
CA VAL A 205 4.91 2.68 -9.86
C VAL A 205 6.24 3.43 -9.95
N PRO A 206 6.78 3.67 -11.15
CA PRO A 206 7.85 4.65 -11.29
C PRO A 206 7.37 6.03 -10.84
N VAL A 207 8.20 6.72 -10.05
CA VAL A 207 7.93 8.12 -9.63
C VAL A 207 8.52 9.14 -10.59
N PHE A 208 9.09 8.66 -11.70
CA PHE A 208 9.73 9.43 -12.78
C PHE A 208 10.71 10.46 -12.24
N SER A 209 11.61 9.99 -11.36
CA SER A 209 12.61 10.83 -10.70
C SER A 209 13.69 11.31 -11.66
N ASP A 210 13.81 10.70 -12.83
CA ASP A 210 14.67 11.07 -13.96
C ASP A 210 14.14 12.29 -14.74
N ILE A 211 12.81 12.49 -14.77
CA ILE A 211 12.18 13.62 -15.48
C ILE A 211 12.32 14.90 -14.65
N ARG A 212 12.88 15.96 -15.25
CA ARG A 212 13.07 17.26 -14.60
C ARG A 212 11.78 18.09 -14.56
N ASP A 213 11.09 18.22 -15.70
CA ASP A 213 9.86 19.02 -15.84
C ASP A 213 8.74 18.49 -14.93
N GLU A 214 8.14 19.38 -14.13
CA GLU A 214 7.18 18.96 -13.11
C GLU A 214 5.84 18.50 -13.70
N MET A 215 5.39 19.12 -14.79
CA MET A 215 4.10 18.83 -15.41
C MET A 215 4.17 17.58 -16.30
N GLU A 216 5.29 17.40 -16.98
CA GLU A 216 5.61 16.17 -17.70
C GLU A 216 5.62 14.98 -16.72
N ARG A 217 6.38 15.10 -15.62
CA ARG A 217 6.43 14.07 -14.57
C ARG A 217 5.05 13.72 -14.03
N LEU A 218 4.20 14.72 -13.76
CA LEU A 218 2.83 14.50 -13.29
C LEU A 218 1.99 13.71 -14.31
N SER A 219 2.10 14.05 -15.59
CA SER A 219 1.41 13.34 -16.68
C SER A 219 1.86 11.87 -16.78
N TYR A 220 3.17 11.61 -16.73
CA TYR A 220 3.72 10.25 -16.75
C TYR A 220 3.27 9.42 -15.55
N ILE A 221 3.30 10.01 -14.34
CA ILE A 221 2.79 9.35 -13.13
C ILE A 221 1.31 9.01 -13.30
N HIS A 222 0.48 9.95 -13.75
CA HIS A 222 -0.94 9.69 -13.94
C HIS A 222 -1.18 8.51 -14.88
N ASN A 223 -0.49 8.46 -16.03
CA ASN A 223 -0.61 7.37 -16.98
C ASN A 223 -0.17 6.03 -16.38
N ALA A 224 0.96 6.00 -15.68
CA ALA A 224 1.49 4.79 -15.04
C ALA A 224 0.56 4.28 -13.92
N THR A 225 -0.05 5.19 -13.14
CA THR A 225 -0.98 4.80 -12.08
C THR A 225 -2.30 4.29 -12.64
N GLN A 226 -2.82 4.87 -13.73
CA GLN A 226 -4.02 4.37 -14.41
C GLN A 226 -3.79 2.97 -14.97
N GLN A 227 -2.71 2.77 -15.74
CA GLN A 227 -2.36 1.46 -16.31
C GLN A 227 -2.19 0.40 -15.22
N SER A 228 -1.52 0.74 -14.12
CA SER A 228 -1.33 -0.17 -12.98
C SER A 228 -2.64 -0.54 -12.28
N LYS A 229 -3.57 0.41 -12.15
CA LYS A 229 -4.90 0.16 -11.58
C LYS A 229 -5.72 -0.74 -12.49
N GLU A 230 -5.72 -0.51 -13.80
CA GLU A 230 -6.41 -1.31 -14.80
C GLU A 230 -5.87 -2.75 -14.85
N ALA A 231 -4.55 -2.91 -14.90
CA ALA A 231 -3.90 -4.22 -14.89
C ALA A 231 -4.25 -5.03 -13.64
N LYS A 232 -4.29 -4.38 -12.45
CA LYS A 232 -4.63 -5.03 -11.19
C LYS A 232 -6.13 -5.32 -11.04
N ALA A 233 -6.99 -4.49 -11.62
CA ALA A 233 -8.42 -4.75 -11.71
C ALA A 233 -8.72 -6.01 -12.54
N GLY A 234 -7.89 -6.29 -13.56
CA GLY A 234 -7.98 -7.49 -14.40
C GLY A 234 -7.46 -8.78 -13.75
N VAL A 235 -6.42 -8.72 -12.89
CA VAL A 235 -5.66 -9.93 -12.50
C VAL A 235 -5.54 -10.19 -10.97
N SER A 236 -5.58 -9.20 -10.06
CA SER A 236 -4.82 -9.38 -8.78
C SER A 236 -5.55 -9.33 -7.43
N ALA A 237 -6.70 -8.66 -7.25
CA ALA A 237 -7.24 -8.54 -5.88
C ALA A 237 -7.98 -9.82 -5.39
N ARG A 238 -8.76 -10.45 -6.28
CA ARG A 238 -9.58 -11.63 -5.94
C ARG A 238 -8.74 -12.89 -5.79
N LEU A 239 -7.80 -13.13 -6.70
CA LEU A 239 -6.93 -14.31 -6.66
C LEU A 239 -6.06 -14.36 -5.40
N MET A 240 -5.44 -13.25 -5.00
CA MET A 240 -4.62 -13.21 -3.78
C MET A 240 -5.46 -13.31 -2.50
N THR A 241 -6.60 -12.63 -2.45
CA THR A 241 -7.53 -12.70 -1.32
C THR A 241 -8.16 -14.09 -1.20
N ASP A 242 -8.51 -14.74 -2.31
CA ASP A 242 -9.08 -16.08 -2.34
C ASP A 242 -8.03 -17.14 -1.99
N LEU A 243 -6.78 -17.02 -2.47
CA LEU A 243 -5.69 -17.89 -2.02
C LEU A 243 -5.46 -17.74 -0.51
N SER A 244 -5.34 -16.52 0.00
CA SER A 244 -5.09 -16.28 1.42
C SER A 244 -6.20 -16.79 2.32
N LYS A 245 -7.45 -16.84 1.84
CA LYS A 245 -8.61 -17.34 2.59
C LYS A 245 -8.73 -18.87 2.60
N HIS A 246 -8.17 -19.57 1.60
CA HIS A 246 -8.40 -21.01 1.39
C HIS A 246 -7.14 -21.86 1.49
N VAL A 247 -5.95 -21.26 1.54
CA VAL A 247 -4.67 -21.95 1.72
C VAL A 247 -4.33 -21.98 3.21
N PRO A 248 -4.24 -23.16 3.86
CA PRO A 248 -3.81 -23.28 5.25
C PRO A 248 -2.51 -22.54 5.55
N ALA A 249 -2.37 -22.03 6.77
CA ALA A 249 -1.16 -21.32 7.19
C ALA A 249 0.13 -22.14 6.95
N ALA A 250 0.08 -23.45 7.18
CA ALA A 250 1.23 -24.33 6.95
C ALA A 250 1.66 -24.39 5.48
N THR A 251 0.71 -24.43 4.54
CA THR A 251 1.02 -24.45 3.10
C THR A 251 1.45 -23.07 2.61
N GLN A 252 0.93 -21.98 3.17
CA GLN A 252 1.46 -20.63 2.92
C GLN A 252 2.92 -20.49 3.39
N VAL A 253 3.28 -21.05 4.55
CA VAL A 253 4.67 -21.06 5.06
C VAL A 253 5.58 -21.90 4.18
N LEU A 254 5.13 -23.07 3.72
CA LEU A 254 5.93 -23.91 2.82
C LEU A 254 6.08 -23.28 1.43
N ALA A 255 5.01 -22.71 0.87
CA ALA A 255 5.04 -22.02 -0.41
C ALA A 255 5.94 -20.78 -0.34
N SER A 256 5.80 -19.94 0.69
CA SER A 256 6.69 -18.78 0.89
C SER A 256 8.14 -19.20 1.05
N ARG A 257 8.44 -20.25 1.82
CA ARG A 257 9.81 -20.80 1.92
C ARG A 257 10.34 -21.34 0.60
N LEU A 258 9.48 -21.96 -0.22
CA LEU A 258 9.85 -22.46 -1.53
C LEU A 258 10.15 -21.31 -2.48
N VAL A 259 9.29 -20.29 -2.56
CA VAL A 259 9.53 -19.06 -3.35
C VAL A 259 10.83 -18.36 -2.93
N LEU A 260 11.07 -18.26 -1.62
CA LEU A 260 12.30 -17.68 -1.08
C LEU A 260 13.55 -18.54 -1.40
N ARG A 261 13.41 -19.87 -1.51
CA ARG A 261 14.52 -20.80 -1.81
C ARG A 261 14.78 -21.00 -3.30
N THR A 262 13.78 -20.88 -4.17
CA THR A 262 13.93 -21.12 -5.61
C THR A 262 14.50 -19.92 -6.36
N GLY A 263 14.85 -18.83 -5.67
CA GLY A 263 15.42 -17.63 -6.28
C GLY A 263 14.45 -16.87 -7.19
N MET A 264 13.19 -17.33 -7.31
CA MET A 264 12.12 -16.64 -8.01
C MET A 264 11.63 -15.47 -7.14
N SER A 265 12.33 -14.34 -7.28
CA SER A 265 12.05 -12.99 -6.75
C SER A 265 12.84 -12.54 -5.52
N MET A 266 14.18 -12.66 -5.55
CA MET A 266 15.04 -11.74 -4.77
C MET A 266 16.17 -11.06 -5.58
N THR A 267 16.25 -11.25 -6.90
CA THR A 267 17.23 -10.56 -7.74
C THR A 267 16.67 -9.39 -8.55
N SER A 268 15.35 -9.25 -8.70
CA SER A 268 14.75 -8.00 -9.16
C SER A 268 14.29 -7.21 -7.94
N ARG A 269 14.99 -6.13 -7.61
CA ARG A 269 14.48 -5.13 -6.67
C ARG A 269 13.12 -4.67 -7.19
N VAL A 270 12.13 -4.64 -6.31
CA VAL A 270 10.73 -4.40 -6.69
C VAL A 270 10.33 -2.93 -6.52
N CYS A 271 11.03 -2.21 -5.63
CA CYS A 271 10.94 -0.77 -5.43
C CYS A 271 12.18 -0.23 -4.71
N ASN A 272 12.34 1.09 -4.72
CA ASN A 272 13.27 1.85 -3.88
C ASN A 272 12.59 2.39 -2.61
N LEU A 273 11.26 2.57 -2.68
CA LEU A 273 10.44 3.29 -1.69
C LEU A 273 9.21 2.47 -1.29
#